data_AF-A0A7J2NMA3-F1
#
_entry.id   AF-A0A7J2NMA3-F1
#
_cell.length_a   1.000
_cell.length_b   1.000
_cell.length_c   1.000
_cell.angle_alpha   90.00
_cell.angle_beta   90.00
_cell.angle_gamma   90.00
#
_symmetry.space_group_name_H-M   'P 1'
#
loop_
_entity.id
_entity.type
_entity.pdbx_description
1 polymer ?
#
loop_
_entity_poly.entity_id
_entity_poly.type
_entity_poly.pdbx_seq_one_letter_code
_entity_poly.pdbx_strand_id
1 'polypeptide(L)'
;MSEQKTIRVKSWQEFKEKAFEKKPKSVVYVIAQSIPARDHTGLKLILPVEGAQYIFVDSAKDDKLRRTGIPVHTNKKGHRFITDEDVKTFLRAELSINGIQIFSYWTA
;
A
#
# COMPACT_ATOMS: atom_id res chain seq x y z
N MET A 1 9.38 -26.60 -2.30
CA MET A 1 8.73 -25.35 -1.89
C MET A 1 7.72 -25.02 -2.96
N SER A 2 6.43 -24.88 -2.64
CA SER A 2 5.43 -24.51 -3.65
C SER A 2 5.74 -23.11 -4.19
N GLU A 3 5.65 -22.91 -5.50
CA GLU A 3 5.81 -21.59 -6.11
C GLU A 3 4.77 -20.62 -5.52
N GLN A 4 5.23 -19.54 -4.88
CA GLN A 4 4.33 -18.54 -4.34
C GLN A 4 3.81 -17.65 -5.48
N LYS A 5 2.55 -17.84 -5.87
CA LYS A 5 1.95 -17.14 -7.01
C LYS A 5 1.81 -15.65 -6.73
N THR A 6 2.38 -14.80 -7.57
CA THR A 6 2.24 -13.34 -7.46
C THR A 6 1.13 -12.84 -8.37
N ILE A 7 0.13 -12.17 -7.78
CA ILE A 7 -1.06 -11.70 -8.49
C ILE A 7 -1.15 -10.19 -8.34
N ARG A 8 -1.12 -9.44 -9.44
CA ARG A 8 -1.37 -7.99 -9.41
C ARG A 8 -2.86 -7.72 -9.50
N VAL A 9 -3.40 -7.01 -8.51
CA VAL A 9 -4.80 -6.55 -8.53
C VAL A 9 -4.88 -5.16 -9.17
N LYS A 10 -5.96 -4.89 -9.89
CA LYS A 10 -6.11 -3.71 -10.73
C LYS A 10 -6.80 -2.55 -10.04
N SER A 11 -7.47 -2.76 -8.91
CA SER A 11 -8.20 -1.70 -8.19
C SER A 11 -8.07 -1.84 -6.67
N TRP A 12 -8.37 -0.76 -5.96
CA TRP A 12 -8.44 -0.79 -4.50
C TRP A 12 -9.55 -1.73 -4.02
N GLN A 13 -10.70 -1.68 -4.68
CA GLN A 13 -11.84 -2.54 -4.38
C GLN A 13 -11.49 -4.04 -4.47
N GLU A 14 -10.80 -4.44 -5.54
CA GLU A 14 -10.33 -5.82 -5.72
C GLU A 14 -9.34 -6.23 -4.60
N PHE A 15 -8.46 -5.33 -4.18
CA PHE A 15 -7.55 -5.59 -3.06
C PHE A 15 -8.33 -5.81 -1.75
N LYS A 16 -9.32 -4.95 -1.46
CA LYS A 16 -10.19 -5.09 -0.28
C LYS A 16 -10.95 -6.41 -0.28
N GLU A 17 -11.55 -6.77 -1.41
CA GLU A 17 -12.25 -8.05 -1.57
C GLU A 17 -11.33 -9.24 -1.27
N LYS A 18 -10.08 -9.22 -1.77
CA LYS A 18 -9.10 -10.26 -1.45
C LYS A 18 -8.68 -10.26 0.01
N ALA A 19 -8.55 -9.11 0.65
CA ALA A 19 -8.27 -9.03 2.09
C ALA A 19 -9.40 -9.64 2.92
N PHE A 20 -10.65 -9.36 2.60
CA PHE A 20 -11.81 -9.94 3.29
C PHE A 20 -12.00 -11.43 3.01
N GLU A 21 -11.82 -11.87 1.76
CA GLU A 21 -11.93 -13.27 1.35
C GLU A 21 -10.88 -14.13 2.04
N LYS A 22 -9.62 -13.68 2.04
CA LYS A 22 -8.48 -14.49 2.50
C LYS A 22 -8.15 -14.33 3.98
N LYS A 23 -8.67 -13.30 4.66
CA LYS A 23 -8.42 -12.98 6.08
C LYS A 23 -6.94 -13.12 6.47
N PRO A 24 -6.05 -12.37 5.80
CA PRO A 24 -4.61 -12.51 6.02
C PRO A 24 -4.23 -12.04 7.43
N LYS A 25 -3.14 -12.61 7.95
CA LYS A 25 -2.56 -12.18 9.24
C LYS A 25 -1.94 -10.79 9.16
N SER A 26 -1.48 -10.39 7.97
CA SER A 26 -0.75 -9.13 7.78
C SER A 26 -0.96 -8.49 6.42
N VAL A 27 -0.79 -7.17 6.36
CA VAL A 27 -0.57 -6.38 5.14
C VAL A 27 0.81 -5.77 5.22
N VAL A 28 1.59 -5.91 4.15
CA VAL A 28 2.91 -5.29 4.02
C VAL A 28 2.80 -4.14 3.03
N TYR A 29 3.44 -3.01 3.32
CA TYR A 29 3.47 -1.88 2.41
C TYR A 29 4.88 -1.35 2.16
N VAL A 30 5.06 -0.75 0.98
CA VAL A 30 6.27 -0.02 0.59
C VAL A 30 5.85 1.36 0.12
N ILE A 31 6.43 2.39 0.73
CA ILE A 31 6.32 3.77 0.24
C ILE A 31 7.48 3.99 -0.74
N ALA A 32 7.16 4.09 -2.02
CA ALA A 32 8.14 4.37 -3.06
C ALA A 32 8.29 5.89 -3.23
N GLN A 33 9.51 6.38 -3.07
CA GLN A 33 9.89 7.76 -3.39
C GLN A 33 11.07 7.71 -4.36
N SER A 34 10.93 8.28 -5.57
CA SER A 34 12.06 8.44 -6.48
C SER A 34 12.97 9.56 -6.01
N ILE A 35 14.25 9.54 -6.39
CA ILE A 35 15.12 10.72 -6.36
C ILE A 35 15.30 11.20 -7.81
N PRO A 36 15.01 12.47 -8.15
CA PRO A 36 14.50 13.52 -7.27
C PRO A 36 13.06 13.27 -6.79
N ALA A 37 12.79 13.56 -5.51
CA ALA A 37 11.54 13.29 -4.79
C ALA A 37 10.35 14.20 -5.18
N ARG A 38 10.38 14.71 -6.41
CA ARG A 38 9.39 15.67 -6.91
C ARG A 38 8.26 15.00 -7.68
N ASP A 39 8.52 13.88 -8.36
CA ASP A 39 7.54 13.41 -9.35
C ASP A 39 6.90 12.05 -9.02
N HIS A 40 7.54 11.16 -8.25
CA HIS A 40 7.00 9.82 -8.01
C HIS A 40 6.93 9.48 -6.52
N THR A 41 5.83 9.87 -5.88
CA THR A 41 5.36 9.28 -4.62
C THR A 41 4.39 8.15 -4.95
N GLY A 42 4.67 6.94 -4.47
CA GLY A 42 3.85 5.76 -4.74
C GLY A 42 3.70 4.88 -3.51
N LEU A 43 2.68 4.02 -3.56
CA LEU A 43 2.38 3.04 -2.53
C LEU A 43 2.23 1.67 -3.19
N LYS A 44 2.97 0.69 -2.69
CA LYS A 44 2.77 -0.72 -3.00
C LYS A 44 2.25 -1.42 -1.76
N LEU A 45 1.09 -2.05 -1.87
CA LEU A 45 0.53 -2.93 -0.85
C LEU A 45 0.69 -4.37 -1.28
N ILE A 46 1.04 -5.23 -0.33
CA ILE A 46 1.27 -6.65 -0.51
C ILE A 46 0.43 -7.38 0.52
N LEU A 47 -0.40 -8.29 0.03
CA LEU A 47 -1.25 -9.15 0.83
C LEU A 47 -0.68 -10.58 0.79
N PRO A 48 0.22 -10.95 1.72
CA PRO A 48 0.74 -12.30 1.80
C PRO A 48 -0.34 -13.26 2.31
N VAL A 49 -0.60 -14.32 1.54
CA VAL A 49 -1.48 -15.42 1.94
C VAL A 49 -0.81 -16.75 1.61
N GLU A 50 -1.36 -17.85 2.11
CA GLU A 50 -0.84 -19.17 1.78
C GLU A 50 -0.96 -19.43 0.26
N GLY A 51 0.16 -19.82 -0.36
CA GLY A 51 0.23 -20.13 -1.79
C GLY A 51 0.20 -18.94 -2.76
N ALA A 52 -0.02 -17.70 -2.29
CA ALA A 52 -0.06 -16.53 -3.17
C ALA A 52 0.29 -15.20 -2.45
N GLN A 53 0.58 -14.17 -3.23
CA GLN A 53 0.60 -12.78 -2.77
C GLN A 53 -0.18 -11.89 -3.74
N TYR A 54 -1.03 -11.02 -3.20
CA TYR A 54 -1.74 -10.01 -3.99
C TYR A 54 -1.04 -8.67 -3.87
N ILE A 55 -0.69 -8.07 -5.00
CA ILE A 55 0.01 -6.80 -5.07
C ILE A 55 -0.91 -5.73 -5.64
N PHE A 56 -1.12 -4.67 -4.87
CA PHE A 56 -1.77 -3.46 -5.31
C PHE A 56 -0.75 -2.33 -5.38
N VAL A 57 -0.81 -1.51 -6.42
CA VAL A 57 0.04 -0.32 -6.58
C VAL A 57 -0.84 0.89 -6.83
N ASP A 58 -0.49 1.96 -6.15
CA ASP A 58 -1.04 3.28 -6.32
C ASP A 58 0.08 4.32 -6.48
N SER A 59 -0.22 5.39 -7.19
CA SER A 59 0.72 6.48 -7.44
C SER A 59 0.03 7.81 -7.22
N ALA A 60 0.81 8.81 -6.83
CA ALA A 60 0.31 10.15 -6.63
C ALA A 60 -0.27 10.73 -7.93
N LYS A 61 -1.38 11.44 -7.79
CA LYS A 61 -1.93 12.35 -8.76
C LYS A 61 -2.43 13.58 -7.99
N ASP A 62 -1.96 14.76 -8.36
CA ASP A 62 -2.27 16.02 -7.68
C ASP A 62 -1.82 16.00 -6.22
N ASP A 63 -2.70 16.16 -5.24
CA ASP A 63 -2.39 16.21 -3.81
C ASP A 63 -2.73 14.92 -3.05
N LYS A 64 -2.94 13.81 -3.77
CA LYS A 64 -3.31 12.51 -3.20
C LYS A 64 -2.83 11.33 -4.02
N LEU A 65 -2.91 10.13 -3.46
CA LEU A 65 -2.77 8.90 -4.22
C LEU A 65 -4.03 8.65 -5.06
N ARG A 66 -3.86 8.31 -6.34
CA ARG A 66 -4.94 8.31 -7.34
C ARG A 66 -6.08 7.35 -7.01
N ARG A 67 -5.78 6.18 -6.42
CA ARG A 67 -6.74 5.08 -6.27
C ARG A 67 -7.24 4.91 -4.84
N THR A 68 -6.43 5.27 -3.86
CA THR A 68 -6.72 5.17 -2.42
C THR A 68 -7.17 6.50 -1.83
N GLY A 69 -6.83 7.62 -2.47
CA GLY A 69 -7.15 8.95 -1.97
C GLY A 69 -6.31 9.39 -0.78
N ILE A 70 -5.29 8.63 -0.37
CA ILE A 70 -4.38 9.00 0.72
C ILE A 70 -3.73 10.35 0.39
N PRO A 71 -3.79 11.36 1.27
CA PRO A 71 -3.18 12.66 1.04
C PRO A 71 -1.68 12.55 0.79
N VAL A 72 -1.17 13.34 -0.16
CA VAL A 72 0.26 13.51 -0.42
C VAL A 72 0.70 14.86 0.10
N HIS A 73 1.56 14.85 1.10
CA HIS A 73 2.08 16.05 1.74
C HIS A 73 3.25 16.64 0.94
N THR A 74 3.47 17.94 1.10
CA THR A 74 4.61 18.64 0.52
C THR A 74 5.37 19.40 1.60
N ASN A 75 6.67 19.17 1.73
CA ASN A 75 7.48 19.90 2.71
C ASN A 75 7.97 21.26 2.15
N LYS A 76 8.62 22.07 2.99
CA LYS A 76 9.17 23.38 2.60
C LYS A 76 10.16 23.34 1.44
N LYS A 77 10.77 22.18 1.15
CA LYS A 77 11.71 21.98 0.02
C LYS A 77 11.00 21.52 -1.26
N GLY A 78 9.66 21.41 -1.25
CA GLY A 78 8.86 20.92 -2.36
C GLY A 78 8.93 19.40 -2.57
N HIS A 79 9.42 18.63 -1.58
CA HIS A 79 9.40 17.18 -1.68
C HIS A 79 8.04 16.64 -1.30
N ARG A 80 7.53 15.71 -2.11
CA ARG A 80 6.23 15.10 -1.95
C ARG A 80 6.35 13.76 -1.25
N PHE A 81 5.54 13.53 -0.22
CA PHE A 81 5.64 12.33 0.61
C PHE A 81 4.28 11.90 1.17
N ILE A 82 4.20 10.62 1.50
CA ILE A 82 3.19 10.05 2.41
C ILE A 82 3.95 9.47 3.61
N THR A 83 3.32 9.45 4.76
CA THR A 83 3.90 8.91 5.99
C THR A 83 3.43 7.49 6.25
N ASP A 84 4.15 6.77 7.12
CA ASP A 84 3.70 5.49 7.64
C ASP A 84 2.32 5.58 8.33
N GLU A 85 2.04 6.70 9.00
CA GLU A 85 0.79 6.90 9.71
C GLU A 85 -0.39 7.07 8.74
N ASP A 86 -0.19 7.77 7.63
CA ASP A 86 -1.20 7.92 6.58
C ASP A 86 -1.63 6.55 6.03
N VAL A 87 -0.64 5.68 5.76
CA VAL A 87 -0.89 4.33 5.24
C VAL A 87 -1.57 3.45 6.29
N LYS A 88 -1.07 3.46 7.54
CA LYS A 88 -1.64 2.65 8.63
C LYS A 88 -3.06 3.06 8.98
N THR A 89 -3.33 4.36 9.06
CA THR A 89 -4.66 4.90 9.34
C THR A 89 -5.63 4.51 8.24
N PHE A 90 -5.24 4.70 6.98
CA PHE A 90 -6.05 4.29 5.83
C PHE A 90 -6.37 2.79 5.84
N LEU A 91 -5.36 1.94 6.01
CA LEU A 91 -5.54 0.48 5.98
C LEU A 91 -6.43 -0.01 7.14
N ARG A 92 -6.29 0.55 8.34
CA ARG A 92 -7.14 0.18 9.48
C ARG A 92 -8.59 0.58 9.25
N ALA A 93 -8.82 1.80 8.76
CA ALA A 93 -10.17 2.29 8.48
C ALA A 93 -10.86 1.46 7.39
N GLU A 94 -10.19 1.25 6.26
CA GLU A 94 -10.80 0.62 5.10
C GLU A 94 -10.93 -0.91 5.19
N LEU A 95 -9.97 -1.58 5.84
CA LEU A 95 -10.01 -3.04 5.97
C LEU A 95 -10.81 -3.47 7.19
N SER A 96 -10.75 -2.75 8.32
CA SER A 96 -11.51 -3.12 9.54
C SER A 96 -11.39 -4.61 9.94
N ILE A 97 -10.26 -5.27 9.61
CA ILE A 97 -10.01 -6.67 9.94
C ILE A 97 -9.37 -6.72 11.33
N ASN A 98 -10.08 -7.35 12.29
CA ASN A 98 -9.60 -7.49 13.66
C ASN A 98 -8.26 -8.25 13.71
N GLY A 99 -7.28 -7.67 14.40
CA GLY A 99 -5.97 -8.29 14.61
C GLY A 99 -5.03 -8.28 13.40
N ILE A 100 -5.37 -7.58 12.31
CA ILE A 100 -4.49 -7.48 11.14
C ILE A 100 -3.22 -6.70 11.50
N GLN A 101 -2.07 -7.29 11.19
CA GLN A 101 -0.78 -6.64 11.38
C GLN A 101 -0.40 -5.82 10.14
N ILE A 102 0.11 -4.60 10.32
CA ILE A 102 0.46 -3.69 9.22
C ILE A 102 1.93 -3.32 9.34
N PHE A 103 2.74 -3.71 8.36
CA PHE A 103 4.20 -3.56 8.39
C PHE A 103 4.73 -2.79 7.19
N SER A 104 5.62 -1.83 7.43
CA SER A 104 6.46 -1.24 6.39
C SER A 104 7.56 -2.21 6.00
N TYR A 105 7.78 -2.41 4.70
CA TYR A 105 8.96 -3.08 4.19
C TYR A 105 9.94 -2.04 3.65
N TRP A 106 11.03 -1.83 4.38
CA TRP A 106 12.15 -1.00 3.97
C TRP A 106 13.14 -1.87 3.21
N THR A 107 13.34 -1.60 1.92
CA THR A 107 14.55 -2.08 1.22
C THR A 107 15.66 -1.10 1.55
N ALA A 108 16.57 -1.51 2.44
CA ALA A 108 17.81 -0.80 2.73
C ALA A 108 18.74 -0.79 1.49
#